data_AF-A0A0F7M231-F1
#
_entry.id   AF-A0A0F7M231-F1
#
_cell.length_a   1.000
_cell.length_b   1.000
_cell.length_c   1.000
_cell.angle_alpha   90.00
_cell.angle_beta   90.00
_cell.angle_gamma   90.00
#
_symmetry.space_group_name_H-M   'P 1'
#
loop_
_entity.id
_entity.type
_entity.pdbx_description
1 polymer ?
#
loop_
_entity_poly.entity_id
_entity_poly.type
_entity_poly.pdbx_seq_one_letter_code
_entity_poly.pdbx_strand_id
1 'polypeptide(L)'
;MHRQIRDNFVQHYSYLRLFSLLTAIILFIAGCAVDPEKQPWLADSLAHPERVELDESDLAIDRVSYVARYLLPSDDRSKFINNLLEKKSGGCSNCIFSSGLFVSNSASSVTGSGLGVGLMALDMGLSVINFFADGSLDRVSGFVMPKEFNGVAISSTEQAQSLAASYSEAKLISAAEGIGYSISCVYGCDGMRRIYRLISVNPSKQAHYIYKPDDIAVLAIFGEMKEVANPSEIDIAVYGFEPKFTTTPGNQWFFSFGGDPVLDETGQINISIGENGASFQMRKGLEGTKIHRDFLKNIYSDSYSFYGNSDDYPSVIAYEGILYSYIVDSSNGFVKYRLVER
;
A
#
# COMPACT_ATOMS: atom_id res chain seq x y z
N MET A 1 -14.77 35.68 61.22
CA MET A 1 -15.35 35.17 59.97
C MET A 1 -14.44 35.37 58.74
N HIS A 2 -13.82 36.54 58.54
CA HIS A 2 -12.91 36.76 57.39
C HIS A 2 -11.60 35.94 57.36
N ARG A 3 -11.06 35.51 58.52
CA ARG A 3 -9.83 34.71 58.59
C ARG A 3 -10.03 33.27 58.11
N GLN A 4 -11.16 32.67 58.49
CA GLN A 4 -11.50 31.27 58.20
C GLN A 4 -11.81 31.00 56.72
N ILE A 5 -12.26 32.02 55.98
CA ILE A 5 -12.47 31.95 54.53
C ILE A 5 -11.14 32.01 53.77
N ARG A 6 -10.15 32.76 54.29
CA ARG A 6 -8.83 32.91 53.67
C ARG A 6 -8.00 31.63 53.81
N ASP A 7 -8.06 30.96 54.95
CA ASP A 7 -7.31 29.73 55.20
C ASP A 7 -7.84 28.55 54.37
N ASN A 8 -9.17 28.45 54.17
CA ASN A 8 -9.78 27.46 53.26
C ASN A 8 -9.41 27.69 51.78
N PHE A 9 -9.27 28.95 51.35
CA PHE A 9 -8.87 29.27 49.97
C PHE A 9 -7.40 28.91 49.69
N VAL A 10 -6.50 29.14 50.65
CA VAL A 10 -5.08 28.78 50.53
C VAL A 10 -4.91 27.26 50.54
N GLN A 11 -5.65 26.53 51.38
CA GLN A 11 -5.63 25.07 51.40
C GLN A 11 -6.09 24.48 50.05
N HIS A 12 -7.19 24.99 49.47
CA HIS A 12 -7.68 24.52 48.16
C HIS A 12 -6.69 24.77 47.02
N TYR A 13 -5.99 25.91 47.00
CA TYR A 13 -4.95 26.18 46.00
C TYR A 13 -3.74 25.25 46.12
N SER A 14 -3.38 24.85 47.35
CA SER A 14 -2.31 23.88 47.59
C SER A 14 -2.68 22.47 47.12
N TYR A 15 -3.93 22.03 47.32
CA TYR A 15 -4.41 20.72 46.82
C TYR A 15 -4.53 20.68 45.30
N LEU A 16 -4.99 21.76 44.65
CA LEU A 16 -5.06 21.82 43.19
C LEU A 16 -3.66 21.72 42.55
N ARG A 17 -2.67 22.44 43.09
CA ARG A 17 -1.28 22.37 42.59
C ARG A 17 -0.67 20.98 42.77
N LEU A 18 -0.93 20.32 43.89
CA LEU A 18 -0.45 18.97 44.15
C LEU A 18 -1.08 17.96 43.17
N PHE A 19 -2.38 18.10 42.90
CA PHE A 19 -3.10 17.24 41.95
C PHE A 19 -2.63 17.44 40.52
N SER A 20 -2.37 18.68 40.08
CA SER A 20 -1.78 19.00 38.76
C SER A 20 -0.36 18.43 38.61
N LEU A 21 0.45 18.49 39.66
CA LEU A 21 1.80 17.91 39.64
C LEU A 21 1.76 16.38 39.58
N LEU A 22 0.85 15.75 40.34
CA LEU A 22 0.65 14.29 40.31
C LEU A 22 0.13 13.81 38.96
N THR A 23 -0.81 14.53 38.33
CA THR A 23 -1.27 14.18 36.98
C THR A 23 -0.18 14.38 35.92
N ALA A 24 0.61 15.46 36.02
CA ALA A 24 1.76 15.66 35.14
C ALA A 24 2.83 14.55 35.31
N ILE A 25 3.13 14.15 36.54
CA ILE A 25 4.08 13.06 36.83
C ILE A 25 3.52 11.71 36.35
N ILE A 26 2.23 11.44 36.56
CA ILE A 26 1.58 10.22 36.04
C ILE A 26 1.58 10.22 34.52
N LEU A 27 1.37 11.36 33.85
CA LEU A 27 1.49 11.47 32.39
C LEU A 27 2.94 11.32 31.89
N PHE A 28 3.93 11.77 32.67
CA PHE A 28 5.36 11.58 32.37
C PHE A 28 5.85 10.15 32.61
N ILE A 29 5.28 9.42 33.58
CA ILE A 29 5.63 8.01 33.88
C ILE A 29 4.80 7.05 33.01
N ALA A 30 3.56 7.42 32.65
CA ALA A 30 2.68 6.65 31.77
C ALA A 30 2.90 6.94 30.28
N GLY A 31 3.81 7.85 29.94
CA GLY A 31 4.46 7.84 28.63
C GLY A 31 5.29 6.57 28.54
N CYS A 32 4.65 5.44 28.24
CA CYS A 32 5.30 4.16 28.01
C CYS A 32 6.29 4.32 26.86
N ALA A 33 7.53 4.66 27.17
CA ALA A 33 8.62 4.57 26.22
C ALA A 33 8.70 3.10 25.82
N VAL A 34 8.39 2.80 24.56
CA VAL A 34 8.54 1.45 24.02
C VAL A 34 10.03 1.13 24.07
N ASP A 35 10.38 0.17 24.93
CA ASP A 35 11.75 -0.30 25.07
C ASP A 35 12.11 -1.16 23.84
N PRO A 36 12.99 -0.69 22.96
CA PRO A 36 13.32 -1.39 21.72
C PRO A 36 13.98 -2.76 21.97
N GLU A 37 14.58 -2.99 23.15
CA GLU A 37 15.15 -4.29 23.48
C GLU A 37 14.07 -5.30 23.87
N LYS A 38 12.98 -4.85 24.52
CA LYS A 38 11.89 -5.73 24.98
C LYS A 38 10.79 -5.91 23.95
N GLN A 39 10.54 -4.88 23.13
CA GLN A 39 9.49 -4.87 22.12
C GLN A 39 10.01 -4.29 20.80
N PRO A 40 11.03 -4.93 20.18
CA PRO A 40 11.67 -4.41 18.97
C PRO A 40 10.68 -4.19 17.83
N TRP A 41 9.73 -5.12 17.65
CA TRP A 41 8.65 -5.01 16.67
C TRP A 41 7.83 -3.71 16.82
N LEU A 42 7.40 -3.40 18.05
CA LEU A 42 6.57 -2.23 18.30
C LEU A 42 7.40 -0.95 18.15
N ALA A 43 8.66 -0.97 18.60
CA ALA A 43 9.57 0.15 18.45
C ALA A 43 9.83 0.47 16.96
N ASP A 44 10.03 -0.54 16.13
CA ASP A 44 10.25 -0.38 14.68
C ASP A 44 8.98 0.11 13.97
N SER A 45 7.81 -0.47 14.28
CA SER A 45 6.53 -0.06 13.69
C SER A 45 6.14 1.39 14.04
N LEU A 46 6.49 1.85 15.24
CA LEU A 46 6.30 3.24 15.68
C LEU A 46 7.42 4.19 15.22
N ALA A 47 8.54 3.66 14.72
CA ALA A 47 9.61 4.45 14.10
C ALA A 47 9.20 4.86 12.68
N HIS A 48 8.20 5.73 12.60
CA HIS A 48 7.64 6.19 11.34
C HIS A 48 8.69 6.92 10.48
N PRO A 49 8.70 6.67 9.17
CA PRO A 49 9.54 7.44 8.25
C PRO A 49 9.13 8.91 8.25
N GLU A 50 10.07 9.78 7.91
CA GLU A 50 9.81 11.20 7.74
C GLU A 50 8.95 11.45 6.50
N ARG A 51 7.94 12.32 6.63
CA ARG A 51 7.13 12.81 5.52
C ARG A 51 7.77 14.07 4.95
N VAL A 52 8.34 13.96 3.76
CA VAL A 52 8.88 15.09 2.99
C VAL A 52 7.84 15.50 1.97
N GLU A 53 7.39 16.75 2.01
CA GLU A 53 6.39 17.28 1.08
C GLU A 53 6.94 17.29 -0.37
N LEU A 54 6.08 16.88 -1.30
CA LEU A 54 6.38 16.91 -2.73
C LEU A 54 6.03 18.29 -3.32
N ASP A 55 6.78 18.71 -4.33
CA ASP A 55 6.45 19.90 -5.10
C ASP A 55 5.18 19.65 -5.92
N GLU A 56 4.18 20.53 -5.83
CA GLU A 56 2.89 20.40 -6.54
C GLU A 56 3.03 20.32 -8.08
N SER A 57 4.17 20.77 -8.63
CA SER A 57 4.48 20.66 -10.05
C SER A 57 5.04 19.29 -10.48
N ASP A 58 5.26 18.38 -9.53
CA ASP A 58 5.86 17.08 -9.79
C ASP A 58 4.86 16.14 -10.47
N LEU A 59 5.16 15.77 -11.72
CA LEU A 59 4.42 14.76 -12.48
C LEU A 59 4.34 13.43 -11.72
N ALA A 60 5.27 13.15 -10.80
CA ALA A 60 5.21 11.98 -9.93
C ALA A 60 3.92 11.94 -9.09
N ILE A 61 3.41 13.09 -8.62
CA ILE A 61 2.18 13.20 -7.82
C ILE A 61 0.96 12.71 -8.60
N ASP A 62 0.81 13.18 -9.85
CA ASP A 62 -0.33 12.81 -10.69
C ASP A 62 -0.26 11.31 -11.06
N ARG A 63 0.95 10.78 -11.34
CA ARG A 63 1.16 9.36 -11.65
C ARG A 63 0.82 8.45 -10.47
N VAL A 64 1.39 8.74 -9.29
CA VAL A 64 1.15 7.94 -8.09
C VAL A 64 -0.31 8.07 -7.61
N SER A 65 -0.90 9.26 -7.68
CA SER A 65 -2.31 9.47 -7.36
C SER A 65 -3.22 8.72 -8.33
N TYR A 66 -2.85 8.62 -9.60
CA TYR A 66 -3.62 7.87 -10.59
C TYR A 66 -3.64 6.37 -10.32
N VAL A 67 -2.50 5.74 -10.05
CA VAL A 67 -2.47 4.30 -9.73
C VAL A 67 -3.16 3.99 -8.41
N ALA A 68 -3.07 4.90 -7.43
CA ALA A 68 -3.68 4.74 -6.11
C ALA A 68 -5.12 5.27 -6.01
N ARG A 69 -5.72 5.75 -7.11
CA ARG A 69 -7.01 6.47 -7.13
C ARG A 69 -8.19 5.75 -6.47
N TYR A 70 -8.14 4.42 -6.36
CA TYR A 70 -9.19 3.64 -5.72
C TYR A 70 -9.18 3.71 -4.18
N LEU A 71 -8.14 4.30 -3.58
CA LEU A 71 -8.14 4.70 -2.18
C LEU A 71 -9.05 5.91 -1.92
N LEU A 72 -9.44 6.65 -2.97
CA LEU A 72 -10.37 7.76 -2.85
C LEU A 72 -11.83 7.28 -2.95
N PRO A 73 -12.75 7.96 -2.24
CA PRO A 73 -14.18 7.85 -2.50
C PRO A 73 -14.51 8.10 -3.97
N SER A 74 -15.61 7.52 -4.45
CA SER A 74 -15.96 7.55 -5.88
C SER A 74 -16.08 8.97 -6.46
N ASP A 75 -16.64 9.90 -5.69
CA ASP A 75 -16.82 11.29 -6.13
C ASP A 75 -15.48 12.02 -6.25
N ASP A 76 -14.59 11.85 -5.27
CA ASP A 76 -13.29 12.51 -5.26
C ASP A 76 -12.34 11.90 -6.29
N ARG A 77 -12.43 10.57 -6.49
CA ARG A 77 -11.79 9.89 -7.62
C ARG A 77 -12.21 10.49 -8.95
N SER A 78 -13.51 10.73 -9.15
CA SER A 78 -14.04 11.30 -10.40
C SER A 78 -13.56 12.74 -10.62
N LYS A 79 -13.56 13.57 -9.58
CA LYS A 79 -13.00 14.95 -9.63
C LYS A 79 -11.51 14.93 -9.98
N PHE A 80 -10.74 14.05 -9.34
CA PHE A 80 -9.32 13.90 -9.61
C PHE A 80 -9.05 13.55 -11.08
N ILE A 81 -9.77 12.57 -11.64
CA ILE A 81 -9.61 12.16 -13.04
C ILE A 81 -9.97 13.31 -14.00
N ASN A 82 -11.05 14.05 -13.73
CA ASN A 82 -11.44 15.20 -14.55
C ASN A 82 -10.37 16.31 -14.51
N ASN A 83 -9.85 16.65 -13.33
CA ASN A 83 -8.79 17.64 -13.19
C ASN A 83 -7.52 17.22 -13.94
N LEU A 84 -7.19 15.93 -13.93
CA LEU A 84 -6.04 15.39 -14.65
C LEU A 84 -6.21 15.50 -16.18
N LEU A 85 -7.42 15.23 -16.69
CA LEU A 85 -7.77 15.42 -18.11
C LEU A 85 -7.72 16.89 -18.53
N GLU A 86 -8.23 17.81 -17.70
CA GLU A 86 -8.19 19.26 -17.94
C GLU A 86 -6.74 19.78 -17.99
N LYS A 87 -5.89 19.39 -17.03
CA LYS A 87 -4.46 19.75 -17.03
C LYS A 87 -3.75 19.30 -18.32
N LYS A 88 -4.07 18.10 -18.83
CA LYS A 88 -3.49 17.55 -20.06
C LYS A 88 -3.98 18.27 -21.32
N SER A 89 -5.28 18.57 -21.40
CA SER A 89 -5.88 19.26 -22.56
C SER A 89 -5.43 20.71 -22.69
N GLY A 90 -5.18 21.42 -21.58
CA GLY A 90 -4.67 22.80 -21.57
C GLY A 90 -3.23 22.97 -22.09
N GLY A 91 -2.46 21.87 -22.23
CA GLY A 91 -1.09 21.86 -22.72
C GLY A 91 -0.93 21.49 -24.20
N CYS A 92 -2.01 21.14 -24.90
CA CYS A 92 -1.94 20.65 -26.28
C CYS A 92 -2.72 21.56 -27.24
N SER A 93 -2.03 22.53 -27.86
CA SER A 93 -2.63 23.47 -28.82
C SER A 93 -3.13 22.82 -30.13
N ASN A 94 -2.90 21.51 -30.34
CA ASN A 94 -3.33 20.75 -31.51
C ASN A 94 -4.03 19.42 -31.18
N CYS A 95 -4.36 19.15 -29.92
CA CYS A 95 -5.18 17.99 -29.59
C CYS A 95 -6.64 18.35 -29.85
N ILE A 96 -7.12 18.04 -31.05
CA ILE A 96 -8.54 18.09 -31.39
C ILE A 96 -9.23 17.02 -30.53
N PHE A 97 -9.61 17.39 -29.31
CA PHE A 97 -10.65 16.68 -28.59
C PHE A 97 -11.95 16.97 -29.32
N SER A 98 -12.45 15.98 -30.07
CA SER A 98 -13.78 16.05 -30.65
C SER A 98 -14.77 16.31 -29.51
N SER A 99 -15.37 17.49 -29.53
CA SER A 99 -16.32 18.05 -28.55
C SER A 99 -17.67 17.29 -28.52
N GLY A 100 -17.71 16.02 -28.92
CA GLY A 100 -18.93 15.23 -29.13
C GLY A 100 -19.28 14.23 -28.01
N LEU A 101 -18.51 14.14 -26.93
CA LEU A 101 -18.81 13.26 -25.78
C LEU A 101 -19.26 14.02 -24.52
N PHE A 102 -19.27 15.35 -24.57
CA PHE A 102 -19.90 16.17 -23.55
C PHE A 102 -21.39 16.31 -23.91
N VAL A 103 -22.26 15.75 -23.08
CA VAL A 103 -23.74 15.71 -23.19
C VAL A 103 -24.31 14.41 -23.78
N SER A 104 -24.07 13.28 -23.11
CA SER A 104 -25.10 12.24 -22.94
C SER A 104 -24.73 11.31 -21.79
N ASN A 105 -25.70 11.08 -20.89
CA ASN A 105 -25.70 10.14 -19.76
C ASN A 105 -25.07 10.60 -18.45
N SER A 106 -25.68 11.62 -17.86
CA SER A 106 -26.03 11.53 -16.43
C SER A 106 -26.73 10.20 -16.16
N ALA A 107 -26.11 9.34 -15.36
CA ALA A 107 -26.36 7.91 -15.14
C ALA A 107 -25.62 6.98 -16.13
N SER A 108 -24.59 6.32 -15.60
CA SER A 108 -23.66 5.36 -16.23
C SER A 108 -22.51 5.93 -17.08
N SER A 109 -21.28 5.60 -16.65
CA SER A 109 -19.99 5.73 -17.35
C SER A 109 -19.17 7.02 -17.14
N VAL A 110 -18.21 6.95 -16.20
CA VAL A 110 -17.10 7.91 -16.04
C VAL A 110 -16.02 7.58 -17.09
N THR A 111 -16.26 7.94 -18.35
CA THR A 111 -15.48 7.61 -19.55
C THR A 111 -14.13 8.35 -19.69
N GLY A 112 -13.33 8.41 -18.62
CA GLY A 112 -12.02 9.09 -18.63
C GLY A 112 -10.79 8.15 -18.62
N SER A 113 -10.94 6.89 -18.25
CA SER A 113 -9.82 5.92 -18.20
C SER A 113 -10.26 4.57 -18.76
N GLY A 114 -9.49 4.02 -19.70
CA GLY A 114 -9.72 2.70 -20.28
C GLY A 114 -9.65 1.57 -19.24
N LEU A 115 -9.02 1.85 -18.10
CA LEU A 115 -8.88 0.96 -16.94
C LEU A 115 -9.98 1.15 -15.89
N GLY A 116 -10.93 2.08 -16.08
CA GLY A 116 -11.75 2.64 -15.00
C GLY A 116 -13.17 2.13 -14.82
N VAL A 117 -13.85 1.60 -15.86
CA VAL A 117 -15.33 1.68 -15.87
C VAL A 117 -16.07 0.34 -16.04
N GLY A 118 -15.41 -0.73 -16.47
CA GLY A 118 -16.14 -1.94 -16.91
C GLY A 118 -16.32 -3.08 -15.90
N LEU A 119 -15.57 -3.11 -14.80
CA LEU A 119 -15.24 -4.41 -14.17
C LEU A 119 -15.50 -4.56 -12.67
N MET A 120 -16.02 -3.55 -11.96
CA MET A 120 -16.30 -3.70 -10.52
C MET A 120 -17.50 -4.61 -10.19
N ALA A 121 -18.32 -4.98 -11.18
CA ALA A 121 -19.60 -5.67 -10.93
C ALA A 121 -19.55 -7.20 -11.11
N LEU A 122 -18.47 -7.81 -11.62
CA LEU A 122 -18.52 -9.20 -12.11
C LEU A 122 -17.37 -10.11 -11.68
N ASP A 123 -16.51 -9.70 -10.75
CA ASP A 123 -15.36 -10.54 -10.35
C ASP A 123 -15.17 -10.57 -8.82
N MET A 124 -16.27 -10.81 -8.10
CA MET A 124 -16.32 -10.93 -6.64
C MET A 124 -15.74 -12.25 -6.11
N GLY A 125 -14.83 -12.88 -6.86
CA GLY A 125 -14.41 -14.25 -6.60
C GLY A 125 -13.67 -14.47 -5.29
N LEU A 126 -12.62 -13.71 -4.97
CA LEU A 126 -11.69 -14.13 -3.90
C LEU A 126 -10.95 -13.00 -3.13
N SER A 127 -11.31 -11.73 -3.29
CA SER A 127 -10.50 -10.62 -2.73
C SER A 127 -11.22 -9.29 -2.45
N VAL A 128 -12.56 -9.23 -2.57
CA VAL A 128 -13.35 -8.04 -2.22
C VAL A 128 -13.76 -8.12 -0.75
N ILE A 129 -12.90 -7.71 0.18
CA ILE A 129 -13.28 -7.64 1.60
C ILE A 129 -13.52 -6.19 2.09
N ASN A 130 -12.98 -5.15 1.44
CA ASN A 130 -13.02 -3.79 2.03
C ASN A 130 -13.54 -2.72 1.05
N PHE A 131 -14.76 -2.86 0.54
CA PHE A 131 -15.44 -1.79 -0.20
C PHE A 131 -16.35 -0.99 0.74
N PHE A 132 -16.06 0.30 0.93
CA PHE A 132 -16.95 1.16 1.72
C PHE A 132 -18.18 1.58 0.91
N ALA A 133 -19.21 2.05 1.62
CA ALA A 133 -20.41 2.60 0.98
C ALA A 133 -20.12 3.78 0.03
N ASP A 134 -18.99 4.47 0.21
CA ASP A 134 -18.54 5.58 -0.64
C ASP A 134 -17.70 5.13 -1.85
N GLY A 135 -17.43 3.83 -1.98
CA GLY A 135 -16.67 3.21 -3.06
C GLY A 135 -15.16 3.42 -3.04
N SER A 136 -14.61 3.80 -1.89
CA SER A 136 -13.19 3.68 -1.58
C SER A 136 -12.81 2.26 -1.16
N LEU A 137 -11.52 1.95 -1.27
CA LEU A 137 -10.91 0.72 -0.80
C LEU A 137 -9.85 1.02 0.26
N ASP A 138 -9.73 0.18 1.27
CA ASP A 138 -8.62 0.29 2.24
C ASP A 138 -7.26 -0.03 1.61
N ARG A 139 -7.29 -0.95 0.64
CA ARG A 139 -6.08 -1.47 -0.02
C ARG A 139 -6.28 -1.53 -1.52
N VAL A 140 -5.24 -1.11 -2.23
CA VAL A 140 -5.18 -1.16 -3.69
C VAL A 140 -3.85 -1.76 -4.10
N SER A 141 -3.88 -2.60 -5.13
CA SER A 141 -2.65 -3.17 -5.67
C SER A 141 -2.94 -3.68 -7.07
N GLY A 142 -1.98 -3.57 -7.97
CA GLY A 142 -2.17 -4.06 -9.32
C GLY A 142 -0.89 -4.31 -10.07
N PHE A 143 -1.05 -4.99 -11.20
CA PHE A 143 0.00 -5.22 -12.17
C PHE A 143 -0.50 -4.83 -13.56
N VAL A 144 0.33 -4.13 -14.32
CA VAL A 144 0.03 -3.61 -15.65
C VAL A 144 1.18 -3.99 -16.57
N MET A 145 0.86 -4.55 -17.73
CA MET A 145 1.84 -5.03 -18.70
C MET A 145 1.61 -4.45 -20.09
N PRO A 146 2.69 -4.15 -20.83
CA PRO A 146 2.64 -3.93 -22.27
C PRO A 146 2.34 -5.25 -23.02
N LYS A 147 2.19 -5.15 -24.35
CA LYS A 147 2.02 -6.31 -25.24
C LYS A 147 3.27 -7.21 -25.32
N GLU A 148 4.45 -6.63 -25.09
CA GLU A 148 5.72 -7.34 -25.07
C GLU A 148 6.46 -7.03 -23.76
N PHE A 149 6.84 -8.07 -23.01
CA PHE A 149 7.45 -7.94 -21.70
C PHE A 149 8.78 -8.67 -21.66
N ASN A 150 9.88 -7.96 -21.35
CA ASN A 150 11.24 -8.50 -21.36
C ASN A 150 11.61 -9.26 -22.65
N GLY A 151 11.20 -8.74 -23.81
CA GLY A 151 11.45 -9.36 -25.12
C GLY A 151 10.49 -10.50 -25.49
N VAL A 152 9.50 -10.80 -24.65
CA VAL A 152 8.51 -11.87 -24.88
C VAL A 152 7.17 -11.27 -25.28
N ALA A 153 6.70 -11.60 -26.48
CA ALA A 153 5.35 -11.24 -26.92
C ALA A 153 4.29 -12.01 -26.12
N ILE A 154 3.29 -11.29 -25.62
CA ILE A 154 2.21 -11.84 -24.82
C ILE A 154 0.97 -12.00 -25.69
N SER A 155 0.45 -13.22 -25.75
CA SER A 155 -0.63 -13.62 -26.65
C SER A 155 -1.96 -13.89 -25.95
N SER A 156 -1.97 -14.06 -24.63
CA SER A 156 -3.18 -14.29 -23.84
C SER A 156 -3.08 -13.72 -22.42
N THR A 157 -4.23 -13.61 -21.75
CA THR A 157 -4.36 -13.18 -20.36
C THR A 157 -3.67 -14.13 -19.37
N GLU A 158 -3.71 -15.44 -19.64
CA GLU A 158 -3.08 -16.47 -18.81
C GLU A 158 -1.55 -16.38 -18.94
N GLN A 159 -1.05 -16.15 -20.16
CA GLN A 159 0.37 -15.92 -20.39
C GLN A 159 0.83 -14.63 -19.68
N ALA A 160 0.03 -13.56 -19.73
CA ALA A 160 0.32 -12.32 -19.01
C ALA A 160 0.42 -12.56 -17.49
N GLN A 161 -0.57 -13.24 -16.91
CA GLN A 161 -0.60 -13.56 -15.47
C GLN A 161 0.61 -14.39 -15.06
N SER A 162 0.95 -15.44 -15.81
CA SER A 162 2.10 -16.30 -15.51
C SER A 162 3.43 -15.54 -15.56
N LEU A 163 3.63 -14.68 -16.56
CA LEU A 163 4.82 -13.83 -16.68
C LEU A 163 4.90 -12.80 -15.57
N ALA A 164 3.80 -12.11 -15.26
CA ALA A 164 3.73 -11.14 -14.17
C ALA A 164 4.03 -11.79 -12.82
N ALA A 165 3.46 -12.98 -12.55
CA ALA A 165 3.65 -13.72 -11.30
C ALA A 165 5.11 -14.12 -11.13
N SER A 166 5.71 -14.69 -12.18
CA SER A 166 7.13 -15.06 -12.20
C SER A 166 8.05 -13.85 -12.00
N TYR A 167 7.71 -12.71 -12.62
CA TYR A 167 8.44 -11.47 -12.46
C TYR A 167 8.35 -10.92 -11.03
N SER A 168 7.16 -10.91 -10.44
CA SER A 168 6.92 -10.43 -9.08
C SER A 168 7.58 -11.35 -8.04
N GLU A 169 7.57 -12.67 -8.28
CA GLU A 169 8.29 -13.65 -7.48
C GLU A 169 9.81 -13.42 -7.53
N ALA A 170 10.38 -13.20 -8.71
CA ALA A 170 11.80 -12.87 -8.86
C ALA A 170 12.18 -11.61 -8.06
N LYS A 171 11.30 -10.60 -8.03
CA LYS A 171 11.50 -9.41 -7.19
C LYS A 171 11.42 -9.70 -5.71
N LEU A 172 10.46 -10.52 -5.26
CA LEU A 172 10.36 -10.94 -3.85
C LEU A 172 11.64 -11.69 -3.42
N ILE A 173 12.14 -12.59 -4.27
CA ILE A 173 13.38 -13.34 -4.03
C ILE A 173 14.56 -12.37 -3.91
N SER A 174 14.73 -11.49 -4.90
CA SER A 174 15.80 -10.48 -4.90
C SER A 174 15.74 -9.57 -3.67
N ALA A 175 14.54 -9.13 -3.27
CA ALA A 175 14.34 -8.34 -2.06
C ALA A 175 14.78 -9.10 -0.80
N ALA A 176 14.33 -10.36 -0.63
CA ALA A 176 14.65 -11.21 0.51
C ALA A 176 16.16 -11.47 0.64
N GLU A 177 16.81 -11.87 -0.46
CA GLU A 177 18.26 -12.12 -0.50
C GLU A 177 19.07 -10.83 -0.27
N GLY A 178 18.56 -9.71 -0.78
CA GLY A 178 19.11 -8.37 -0.57
C GLY A 178 19.30 -8.05 0.91
N ILE A 179 18.30 -8.39 1.73
CA ILE A 179 18.28 -8.14 3.18
C ILE A 179 18.69 -9.36 4.03
N GLY A 180 19.23 -10.42 3.41
CA GLY A 180 19.88 -11.53 4.12
C GLY A 180 18.97 -12.70 4.53
N TYR A 181 17.84 -12.88 3.85
CA TYR A 181 16.96 -14.04 4.01
C TYR A 181 17.10 -14.99 2.81
N SER A 182 17.04 -16.29 3.07
CA SER A 182 16.72 -17.30 2.04
C SER A 182 15.21 -17.44 1.93
N ILE A 183 14.70 -17.75 0.75
CA ILE A 183 13.27 -17.84 0.48
C ILE A 183 12.91 -19.19 -0.15
N SER A 184 11.79 -19.77 0.26
CA SER A 184 11.20 -20.94 -0.39
C SER A 184 9.68 -20.82 -0.45
N CYS A 185 9.08 -21.30 -1.55
CA CYS A 185 7.64 -21.47 -1.62
C CYS A 185 7.23 -22.73 -0.84
N VAL A 186 6.28 -22.59 0.09
CA VAL A 186 5.80 -23.69 0.94
C VAL A 186 4.35 -24.09 0.64
N TYR A 187 3.62 -23.28 -0.13
CA TYR A 187 2.26 -23.60 -0.54
C TYR A 187 1.87 -22.87 -1.82
N GLY A 188 1.12 -23.57 -2.69
CA GLY A 188 0.47 -22.97 -3.85
C GLY A 188 1.43 -22.40 -4.90
N CYS A 189 2.62 -22.99 -5.06
CA CYS A 189 3.70 -22.42 -5.87
C CYS A 189 3.34 -22.17 -7.34
N ASP A 190 2.38 -22.91 -7.88
CA ASP A 190 1.87 -22.75 -9.24
C ASP A 190 0.49 -22.05 -9.29
N GLY A 191 -0.02 -21.59 -8.14
CA GLY A 191 -1.35 -20.99 -8.00
C GLY A 191 -1.32 -19.46 -7.92
N MET A 192 -2.53 -18.88 -7.93
CA MET A 192 -2.77 -17.44 -7.68
C MET A 192 -2.34 -17.05 -6.25
N ARG A 193 -2.59 -17.91 -5.28
CA ARG A 193 -2.30 -17.67 -3.87
C ARG A 193 -1.12 -18.52 -3.44
N ARG A 194 -0.03 -17.87 -3.06
CA ARG A 194 1.22 -18.53 -2.70
C ARG A 194 1.65 -18.13 -1.30
N ILE A 195 2.23 -19.06 -0.56
CA ILE A 195 2.85 -18.76 0.74
C ILE A 195 4.33 -19.11 0.64
N TYR A 196 5.16 -18.12 0.97
CA TYR A 196 6.61 -18.26 1.05
C TYR A 196 7.05 -18.22 2.50
N ARG A 197 8.13 -18.96 2.78
CA ARG A 197 8.87 -18.90 4.04
C ARG A 197 10.24 -18.31 3.77
N LEU A 198 10.60 -17.32 4.57
CA LEU A 198 11.88 -16.63 4.50
C LEU A 198 12.63 -16.87 5.80
N ILE A 199 13.83 -17.43 5.71
CA ILE A 199 14.66 -17.77 6.88
C ILE A 199 15.90 -16.90 6.87
N SER A 200 16.23 -16.29 8.01
CA SER A 200 17.44 -15.49 8.16
C SER A 200 18.69 -16.35 7.99
N VAL A 201 19.53 -15.99 7.00
CA VAL A 201 20.78 -16.70 6.69
C VAL A 201 22.00 -15.80 6.78
N ASN A 202 21.81 -14.48 6.79
CA ASN A 202 22.90 -13.52 6.95
C ASN A 202 22.49 -12.36 7.90
N PRO A 203 22.60 -12.57 9.22
CA PRO A 203 22.23 -11.57 10.23
C PRO A 203 23.00 -10.25 10.11
N SER A 204 24.19 -10.25 9.52
CA SER A 204 24.98 -9.03 9.33
C SER A 204 24.31 -8.03 8.39
N LYS A 205 23.59 -8.52 7.36
CA LYS A 205 22.77 -7.70 6.46
C LYS A 205 21.51 -7.15 7.13
N GLN A 206 21.21 -7.57 8.35
CA GLN A 206 20.02 -7.16 9.11
C GLN A 206 20.37 -6.26 10.29
N ALA A 207 21.66 -5.92 10.47
CA ALA A 207 22.13 -5.19 11.65
C ALA A 207 21.49 -3.81 11.81
N HIS A 208 21.05 -3.18 10.72
CA HIS A 208 20.39 -1.87 10.71
C HIS A 208 18.88 -1.90 10.98
N TYR A 209 18.27 -3.10 11.09
CA TYR A 209 16.86 -3.23 11.46
C TYR A 209 16.70 -3.32 12.99
N ILE A 210 15.72 -2.58 13.52
CA ILE A 210 15.33 -2.64 14.94
C ILE A 210 14.67 -4.00 15.18
N TYR A 211 13.64 -4.32 14.40
CA TYR A 211 13.01 -5.63 14.40
C TYR A 211 13.47 -6.47 13.21
N LYS A 212 14.08 -7.62 13.51
CA LYS A 212 14.60 -8.59 12.54
C LYS A 212 14.17 -9.98 12.98
N PRO A 213 13.00 -10.47 12.54
CA PRO A 213 12.56 -11.82 12.86
C PRO A 213 13.46 -12.86 12.18
N ASP A 214 13.68 -14.01 12.81
CA ASP A 214 14.47 -15.10 12.22
C ASP A 214 13.71 -15.80 11.07
N ASP A 215 12.38 -15.71 11.10
CA ASP A 215 11.46 -16.35 10.15
C ASP A 215 10.36 -15.35 9.74
N ILE A 216 10.14 -15.21 8.44
CA ILE A 216 9.08 -14.38 7.85
C ILE A 216 8.22 -15.26 6.95
N ALA A 217 6.91 -15.22 7.17
CA ALA A 217 5.94 -15.77 6.23
C ALA A 217 5.42 -14.67 5.30
N VAL A 218 5.30 -14.97 4.01
CA VAL A 218 4.78 -14.04 3.01
C VAL A 218 3.63 -14.67 2.28
N LEU A 219 2.46 -14.03 2.32
CA LEU A 219 1.31 -14.35 1.47
C LEU A 219 1.42 -13.50 0.20
N ALA A 220 1.55 -14.14 -0.95
CA ALA A 220 1.49 -13.48 -2.25
C ALA A 220 0.17 -13.82 -2.95
N ILE A 221 -0.50 -12.81 -3.51
CA ILE A 221 -1.69 -12.96 -4.36
C ILE A 221 -1.36 -12.43 -5.75
N PHE A 222 -1.56 -13.26 -6.76
CA PHE A 222 -1.34 -12.99 -8.18
C PHE A 222 -2.65 -13.15 -8.96
N GLY A 223 -3.54 -12.17 -8.82
CA GLY A 223 -4.87 -12.16 -9.42
C GLY A 223 -4.86 -12.28 -10.94
N GLU A 224 -6.04 -12.56 -11.50
CA GLU A 224 -6.19 -12.71 -12.95
C GLU A 224 -5.88 -11.41 -13.69
N MET A 225 -5.29 -11.56 -14.88
CA MET A 225 -5.08 -10.44 -15.80
C MET A 225 -6.17 -10.38 -16.86
N LYS A 226 -6.48 -9.17 -17.31
CA LYS A 226 -7.48 -8.87 -18.35
C LYS A 226 -6.85 -8.02 -19.43
N GLU A 227 -7.35 -8.17 -20.64
CA GLU A 227 -6.91 -7.37 -21.77
C GLU A 227 -7.47 -5.95 -21.67
N VAL A 228 -6.60 -4.97 -21.90
CA VAL A 228 -6.96 -3.55 -22.05
C VAL A 228 -7.31 -3.33 -23.52
N ALA A 229 -8.60 -3.10 -23.79
CA ALA A 229 -9.09 -2.94 -25.16
C ALA A 229 -8.68 -1.58 -25.76
N ASN A 230 -8.82 -0.50 -24.99
CA ASN A 230 -8.56 0.88 -25.43
C ASN A 230 -7.84 1.64 -24.30
N PRO A 231 -6.50 1.57 -24.21
CA PRO A 231 -5.76 2.35 -23.23
C PRO A 231 -5.92 3.86 -23.53
N SER A 232 -6.17 4.66 -22.50
CA SER A 232 -6.26 6.12 -22.65
C SER A 232 -4.88 6.78 -22.72
N GLU A 233 -4.80 8.01 -23.21
CA GLU A 233 -3.55 8.80 -23.18
C GLU A 233 -3.03 9.03 -21.75
N ILE A 234 -3.93 9.09 -20.76
CA ILE A 234 -3.56 9.14 -19.35
C ILE A 234 -2.89 7.84 -18.93
N ASP A 235 -3.46 6.69 -19.30
CA ASP A 235 -2.86 5.39 -18.97
C ASP A 235 -1.44 5.31 -19.52
N ILE A 236 -1.24 5.67 -20.80
CA ILE A 236 0.08 5.67 -21.45
C ILE A 236 1.05 6.62 -20.71
N ALA A 237 0.60 7.82 -20.36
CA ALA A 237 1.43 8.80 -19.67
C ALA A 237 1.80 8.38 -18.24
N VAL A 238 0.90 7.68 -17.54
CA VAL A 238 1.14 7.24 -16.16
C VAL A 238 2.10 6.06 -16.12
N TYR A 239 1.88 5.05 -16.94
CA TYR A 239 2.71 3.84 -16.94
C TYR A 239 3.99 3.97 -17.77
N GLY A 240 4.07 4.95 -18.68
CA GLY A 240 5.23 5.15 -19.56
C GLY A 240 5.29 4.16 -20.73
N PHE A 241 4.27 3.32 -20.90
CA PHE A 241 4.10 2.38 -22.00
C PHE A 241 2.61 2.20 -22.28
N GLU A 242 2.25 1.65 -23.45
CA GLU A 242 0.87 1.33 -23.79
C GLU A 242 0.40 0.06 -23.07
N PRO A 243 -0.54 0.16 -22.10
CA PRO A 243 -1.02 -1.01 -21.37
C PRO A 243 -1.81 -1.95 -22.28
N LYS A 244 -1.48 -3.23 -22.24
CA LYS A 244 -2.21 -4.29 -22.94
C LYS A 244 -2.88 -5.28 -22.00
N PHE A 245 -2.28 -5.53 -20.85
CA PHE A 245 -2.86 -6.39 -19.81
C PHE A 245 -2.83 -5.68 -18.47
N THR A 246 -3.86 -5.88 -17.66
CA THR A 246 -3.98 -5.32 -16.30
C THR A 246 -4.68 -6.30 -15.38
N THR A 247 -4.36 -6.28 -14.09
CA THR A 247 -5.24 -6.89 -13.08
C THR A 247 -6.55 -6.12 -12.97
N THR A 248 -7.60 -6.76 -12.45
CA THR A 248 -8.82 -6.03 -12.06
C THR A 248 -8.53 -4.97 -11.00
N PRO A 249 -9.27 -3.85 -10.98
CA PRO A 249 -9.19 -2.89 -9.88
C PRO A 249 -9.45 -3.56 -8.53
N GLY A 250 -8.66 -3.22 -7.51
CA GLY A 250 -8.80 -3.79 -6.17
C GLY A 250 -7.46 -4.13 -5.53
N ASN A 251 -7.50 -5.06 -4.57
CA ASN A 251 -6.31 -5.62 -3.91
C ASN A 251 -5.98 -7.01 -4.51
N GLN A 252 -5.61 -7.03 -5.79
CA GLN A 252 -5.48 -8.26 -6.59
C GLN A 252 -4.03 -8.70 -6.84
N TRP A 253 -3.03 -7.92 -6.43
CA TRP A 253 -1.63 -8.16 -6.72
C TRP A 253 -0.71 -7.68 -5.60
N PHE A 254 -0.68 -8.41 -4.50
CA PHE A 254 -0.02 -7.94 -3.28
C PHE A 254 0.78 -9.01 -2.56
N PHE A 255 1.64 -8.52 -1.66
CA PHE A 255 2.39 -9.31 -0.70
C PHE A 255 2.02 -8.85 0.70
N SER A 256 1.69 -9.78 1.59
CA SER A 256 1.47 -9.52 3.02
C SER A 256 2.50 -10.30 3.83
N PHE A 257 3.09 -9.64 4.83
CA PHE A 257 4.30 -10.10 5.51
C PHE A 257 4.03 -10.28 7.00
N GLY A 258 4.31 -11.47 7.52
CA GLY A 258 4.22 -11.78 8.94
C GLY A 258 5.55 -12.25 9.51
N GLY A 259 5.99 -11.63 10.59
CA GLY A 259 7.13 -12.06 11.39
C GLY A 259 6.76 -13.14 12.39
N ASP A 260 7.70 -14.06 12.59
CA ASP A 260 7.60 -15.16 13.54
C ASP A 260 6.31 -15.98 13.34
N PRO A 261 6.13 -16.62 12.15
CA PRO A 261 4.95 -17.43 11.87
C PRO A 261 4.78 -18.58 12.86
N VAL A 262 3.53 -18.95 13.14
CA VAL A 262 3.24 -20.13 13.95
C VAL A 262 3.60 -21.38 13.14
N LEU A 263 4.48 -22.21 13.69
CA LEU A 263 4.89 -23.46 13.06
C LEU A 263 4.08 -24.64 13.60
N ASP A 264 3.91 -25.67 12.77
CA ASP A 264 3.35 -26.96 13.16
C ASP A 264 4.41 -27.87 13.83
N GLU A 265 4.01 -29.09 14.20
CA GLU A 265 4.89 -30.08 14.85
C GLU A 265 6.06 -30.53 13.96
N THR A 266 5.97 -30.33 12.65
CA THR A 266 7.01 -30.65 11.67
C THR A 266 7.96 -29.48 11.41
N GLY A 267 7.72 -28.34 12.07
CA GLY A 267 8.49 -27.11 11.90
C GLY A 267 8.16 -26.35 10.61
N GLN A 268 7.05 -26.65 9.95
CA GLN A 268 6.55 -25.91 8.78
C GLN A 268 5.55 -24.84 9.20
N ILE A 269 5.30 -23.84 8.35
CA ILE A 269 4.28 -22.82 8.63
C ILE A 269 2.92 -23.51 8.77
N ASN A 270 2.21 -23.21 9.86
CA ASN A 270 0.85 -23.67 10.05
C ASN A 270 -0.10 -22.91 9.12
N ILE A 271 -0.48 -23.56 8.02
CA ILE A 271 -1.34 -23.00 6.97
C ILE A 271 -2.78 -23.45 7.21
N SER A 272 -3.68 -22.48 7.32
CA SER A 272 -5.12 -22.69 7.42
C SER A 272 -5.79 -22.42 6.08
N ILE A 273 -6.57 -23.38 5.58
CA ILE A 273 -7.34 -23.25 4.34
C ILE A 273 -8.80 -22.97 4.72
N GLY A 274 -9.26 -21.74 4.45
CA GLY A 274 -10.64 -21.34 4.66
C GLY A 274 -11.37 -21.03 3.34
N GLU A 275 -12.61 -20.55 3.45
CA GLU A 275 -13.42 -20.11 2.29
C GLU A 275 -12.71 -19.01 1.46
N ASN A 276 -11.94 -18.15 2.13
CA ASN A 276 -11.17 -17.07 1.51
C ASN A 276 -9.77 -17.51 1.02
N GLY A 277 -9.53 -18.82 0.93
CA GLY A 277 -8.25 -19.41 0.53
C GLY A 277 -7.27 -19.67 1.68
N ALA A 278 -6.02 -19.98 1.33
CA ALA A 278 -4.96 -20.27 2.29
C ALA A 278 -4.48 -19.03 3.07
N SER A 279 -4.19 -19.20 4.34
CA SER A 279 -3.68 -18.17 5.24
C SER A 279 -2.72 -18.80 6.24
N PHE A 280 -1.97 -17.97 6.97
CA PHE A 280 -1.11 -18.41 8.06
C PHE A 280 -1.32 -17.54 9.29
N GLN A 281 -1.01 -18.08 10.45
CA GLN A 281 -0.97 -17.32 11.69
C GLN A 281 0.43 -16.76 11.93
N MET A 282 0.49 -15.50 12.36
CA MET A 282 1.73 -14.80 12.67
C MET A 282 1.65 -14.22 14.08
N ARG A 283 2.81 -14.13 14.76
CA ARG A 283 2.87 -13.50 16.08
C ARG A 283 2.96 -11.98 15.97
N LYS A 284 3.55 -11.48 14.88
CA LYS A 284 3.81 -10.05 14.64
C LYS A 284 3.60 -9.72 13.16
N GLY A 285 2.71 -8.79 12.84
CA GLY A 285 2.59 -8.27 11.47
C GLY A 285 3.81 -7.42 11.14
N LEU A 286 4.36 -7.48 9.92
CA LEU A 286 5.50 -6.62 9.56
C LEU A 286 5.07 -5.25 9.07
N GLU A 287 3.77 -5.01 8.92
CA GLU A 287 3.21 -3.73 8.48
C GLU A 287 3.79 -2.55 9.30
N GLY A 288 4.14 -1.48 8.60
CA GLY A 288 4.79 -0.31 9.18
C GLY A 288 6.26 -0.47 9.58
N THR A 289 6.86 -1.65 9.67
CA THR A 289 8.29 -1.82 10.04
C THR A 289 9.26 -1.44 8.91
N LYS A 290 10.53 -1.15 9.22
CA LYS A 290 11.55 -0.85 8.21
C LYS A 290 11.77 -2.01 7.22
N ILE A 291 11.77 -3.26 7.70
CA ILE A 291 11.86 -4.44 6.81
C ILE A 291 10.73 -4.45 5.79
N HIS A 292 9.49 -4.24 6.23
CA HIS A 292 8.34 -4.20 5.32
C HIS A 292 8.46 -3.08 4.29
N ARG A 293 8.85 -1.87 4.73
CA ARG A 293 9.08 -0.73 3.83
C ARG A 293 10.16 -1.02 2.78
N ASP A 294 11.23 -1.71 3.16
CA ASP A 294 12.29 -2.11 2.23
C ASP A 294 11.80 -3.19 1.24
N PHE A 295 10.99 -4.16 1.67
CA PHE A 295 10.31 -5.08 0.75
C PHE A 295 9.44 -4.33 -0.25
N LEU A 296 8.60 -3.40 0.20
CA LEU A 296 7.73 -2.63 -0.67
C LEU A 296 8.51 -1.84 -1.73
N LYS A 297 9.60 -1.15 -1.34
CA LYS A 297 10.46 -0.42 -2.29
C LYS A 297 11.06 -1.34 -3.35
N ASN A 298 11.50 -2.54 -2.98
CA ASN A 298 12.14 -3.45 -3.92
C ASN A 298 11.14 -4.17 -4.83
N ILE A 299 10.00 -4.59 -4.31
CA ILE A 299 8.96 -5.30 -5.06
C ILE A 299 8.24 -4.35 -6.03
N TYR A 300 7.89 -3.16 -5.57
CA TYR A 300 7.18 -2.14 -6.36
C TYR A 300 8.16 -1.11 -6.93
N SER A 301 9.33 -1.58 -7.38
CA SER A 301 10.46 -0.79 -7.87
C SER A 301 10.32 -0.20 -9.29
N ASP A 302 9.26 -0.54 -10.02
CA ASP A 302 9.06 -0.11 -11.41
C ASP A 302 7.63 0.38 -11.65
N SER A 303 7.33 0.71 -12.91
CA SER A 303 6.03 1.22 -13.34
C SER A 303 4.99 0.12 -13.60
N TYR A 304 5.36 -1.17 -13.51
CA TYR A 304 4.47 -2.30 -13.82
C TYR A 304 3.57 -2.66 -12.65
N SER A 305 3.99 -2.42 -11.41
CA SER A 305 3.21 -2.77 -10.23
C SER A 305 3.10 -1.62 -9.24
N PHE A 306 2.03 -1.64 -8.46
CA PHE A 306 1.81 -0.67 -7.39
C PHE A 306 1.11 -1.32 -6.20
N TYR A 307 1.24 -0.69 -5.04
CA TYR A 307 0.55 -1.04 -3.81
C TYR A 307 0.15 0.21 -3.05
N GLY A 308 -0.98 0.17 -2.37
CA GLY A 308 -1.48 1.23 -1.49
C GLY A 308 -2.28 0.66 -0.34
N ASN A 309 -2.08 1.23 0.84
CA ASN A 309 -2.77 0.86 2.08
C ASN A 309 -3.10 2.11 2.89
N SER A 310 -4.39 2.35 3.12
CA SER A 310 -4.90 3.45 3.94
C SER A 310 -4.82 3.18 5.44
N ASP A 311 -4.76 1.90 5.83
CA ASP A 311 -4.79 1.47 7.24
C ASP A 311 -3.45 1.70 7.93
N ASP A 312 -2.37 1.82 7.16
CA ASP A 312 -1.04 2.11 7.71
C ASP A 312 -0.99 3.56 8.23
N TYR A 313 -0.24 3.77 9.32
CA TYR A 313 0.13 5.11 9.76
C TYR A 313 1.66 5.26 9.70
N PRO A 314 2.19 6.21 8.90
CA PRO A 314 1.48 6.97 7.86
C PRO A 314 0.92 6.04 6.76
N SER A 315 -0.14 6.45 6.06
CA SER A 315 -0.64 5.70 4.90
C SER A 315 0.46 5.53 3.87
N VAL A 316 0.52 4.36 3.22
CA VAL A 316 1.64 4.00 2.34
C VAL A 316 1.13 3.71 0.94
N ILE A 317 1.79 4.30 -0.06
CA ILE A 317 1.70 3.90 -1.46
C ILE A 317 3.12 3.59 -1.95
N ALA A 318 3.33 2.42 -2.54
CA ALA A 318 4.60 2.01 -3.13
C ALA A 318 4.49 2.00 -4.66
N TYR A 319 5.33 2.78 -5.33
CA TYR A 319 5.37 2.88 -6.79
C TYR A 319 6.76 3.36 -7.24
N GLU A 320 7.33 2.75 -8.28
CA GLU A 320 8.66 3.06 -8.81
C GLU A 320 9.78 3.14 -7.74
N GLY A 321 9.71 2.27 -6.75
CA GLY A 321 10.73 2.15 -5.69
C GLY A 321 10.69 3.25 -4.65
N ILE A 322 9.66 4.10 -4.70
CA ILE A 322 9.45 5.20 -3.77
C ILE A 322 8.21 4.88 -2.93
N LEU A 323 8.31 5.18 -1.63
CA LEU A 323 7.18 5.15 -0.73
C LEU A 323 6.61 6.56 -0.61
N TYR A 324 5.31 6.65 -0.80
CA TYR A 324 4.53 7.88 -0.72
C TYR A 324 3.52 7.78 0.41
N SER A 325 3.07 8.93 0.86
CA SER A 325 1.97 9.04 1.80
C SER A 325 1.02 10.15 1.38
N TYR A 326 -0.22 10.00 1.78
CA TYR A 326 -1.28 10.91 1.40
C TYR A 326 -2.05 11.37 2.63
N ILE A 327 -2.63 12.56 2.48
CA ILE A 327 -3.65 13.08 3.38
C ILE A 327 -4.79 13.44 2.45
N VAL A 328 -5.99 12.93 2.74
CA VAL A 328 -7.17 13.25 1.94
C VAL A 328 -7.47 14.73 2.13
N ASP A 329 -7.04 15.54 1.18
CA ASP A 329 -7.29 16.97 1.11
C ASP A 329 -7.58 17.33 -0.35
N SER A 330 -8.66 18.06 -0.58
CA SER A 330 -9.31 18.19 -1.88
C SER A 330 -8.67 19.29 -2.73
N SER A 331 -7.86 18.95 -3.75
CA SER A 331 -7.82 19.69 -5.03
C SER A 331 -6.78 19.20 -6.06
N ASN A 332 -5.55 18.84 -5.67
CA ASN A 332 -4.40 18.67 -6.60
C ASN A 332 -3.64 17.34 -6.42
N GLY A 333 -4.30 16.21 -6.67
CA GLY A 333 -3.77 14.92 -6.24
C GLY A 333 -3.90 14.78 -4.73
N PHE A 334 -4.03 13.55 -4.24
CA PHE A 334 -4.20 13.30 -2.80
C PHE A 334 -2.87 12.89 -2.14
N VAL A 335 -1.93 12.37 -2.94
CA VAL A 335 -0.57 12.08 -2.50
C VAL A 335 0.22 13.37 -2.38
N LYS A 336 0.77 13.63 -1.20
CA LYS A 336 1.47 14.90 -0.88
C LYS A 336 2.89 14.70 -0.36
N TYR A 337 3.22 13.49 0.10
CA TYR A 337 4.47 13.25 0.79
C TYR A 337 5.23 12.07 0.19
N ARG A 338 6.54 12.20 0.16
CA ARG A 338 7.47 11.08 0.09
C ARG A 338 7.84 10.64 1.49
N LEU A 339 7.94 9.33 1.71
CA LEU A 339 8.41 8.74 2.96
C LEU A 339 9.92 8.47 2.87
N VAL A 340 10.69 9.06 3.77
CA VAL A 340 12.15 8.95 3.84
C VAL A 340 12.56 8.32 5.17
N GLU A 341 13.45 7.33 5.11
CA GLU A 341 14.02 6.71 6.32
C GLU A 341 14.92 7.70 7.04
N ARG A 342 14.84 7.75 8.37
CA ARG A 342 15.78 8.49 9.20
C ARG A 342 17.13 7.79 9.33
#